data_AF-A0A7S1F095-F1
#
_entry.id   AF-A0A7S1F095-F1
#
_cell.length_a   1.000
_cell.length_b   1.000
_cell.length_c   1.000
_cell.angle_alpha   90.00
_cell.angle_beta   90.00
_cell.angle_gamma   90.00
#
_symmetry.space_group_name_H-M   'P 1'
#
loop_
_entity.id
_entity.type
_entity.pdbx_description
1 polymer ?
#
loop_
_entity_poly.entity_id
_entity_poly.type
_entity_poly.pdbx_seq_one_letter_code
_entity_poly.pdbx_strand_id
1 'polypeptide(L)'
;MRNNSYHDTFQRATTIHGTDYAVVQHNVAYRCMGHNYFTEDGDEDYVLFEHNLAVAPVAHALLLSDDTDPAGFWLPGFGQWHRHNLATNCVRGWRIQVHAGAGAASTDMTFFNNSAHACGFGWHLKPPHAPPTMNTFYSFTAFRCNVGMFYYGTGNIVHEDHRFVECNTGHFQNHLVPNDIHTPPFFLDVYLVGNVEQNATVTKVNSHGLRAPKDGAFWFVSGMTAINYFDQPVTFGCFKNICTMRYERSKFVNSEVYTFSSLGKTGIIHDIDGTMTGHANAFITGFKEYLAFPDLCWNSSNHANGIVCGSDGSLRIRLLEVDKPNPWQLVATSLTVVTTAGADQIDYDTEEFYGWGIPVITGQTYDLKVDVSNSWTSFQLTY
;
A
#
# COMPACT_ATOMS: atom_id res chain seq x y z
N MET A 1 22.75 -25.56 -2.29
CA MET A 1 22.88 -25.83 -0.85
C MET A 1 21.59 -26.42 -0.30
N ARG A 2 21.64 -27.61 0.32
CA ARG A 2 20.43 -28.28 0.82
C ARG A 2 20.63 -28.91 2.19
N ASN A 3 19.59 -28.89 3.04
CA ASN A 3 19.55 -29.55 4.35
C ASN A 3 20.66 -29.10 5.33
N ASN A 4 21.00 -27.81 5.33
CA ASN A 4 22.01 -27.26 6.23
C ASN A 4 21.38 -26.47 7.38
N SER A 5 22.12 -26.36 8.48
CA SER A 5 21.81 -25.46 9.59
C SER A 5 22.99 -24.53 9.81
N TYR A 6 22.77 -23.24 9.59
CA TYR A 6 23.71 -22.17 9.90
C TYR A 6 23.24 -21.50 11.19
N HIS A 7 24.12 -21.39 12.18
CA HIS A 7 23.79 -20.72 13.43
C HIS A 7 24.97 -19.92 13.96
N ASP A 8 24.70 -18.72 14.47
CA ASP A 8 25.68 -17.85 15.14
C ASP A 8 26.96 -17.61 14.32
N THR A 9 26.84 -17.56 12.99
CA THR A 9 27.98 -17.36 12.08
C THR A 9 28.42 -15.91 12.08
N PHE A 10 29.74 -15.65 11.99
CA PHE A 10 30.30 -14.30 11.83
C PHE A 10 30.18 -13.71 10.41
N GLN A 11 29.39 -14.37 9.56
CA GLN A 11 29.14 -14.07 8.15
C GLN A 11 27.69 -14.45 7.81
N ARG A 12 27.24 -14.07 6.61
CA ARG A 12 25.94 -14.48 6.04
C ARG A 12 25.80 -15.99 6.00
N ALA A 13 24.57 -16.52 6.05
CA ALA A 13 24.34 -17.97 5.99
C ALA A 13 24.58 -18.52 4.59
N THR A 14 24.10 -17.81 3.56
CA THR A 14 24.32 -18.15 2.17
C THR A 14 24.41 -16.88 1.34
N THR A 15 25.52 -16.76 0.62
CA THR A 15 25.72 -15.75 -0.44
C THR A 15 25.70 -16.46 -1.78
N ILE A 16 24.95 -15.92 -2.73
CA ILE A 16 24.94 -16.29 -4.13
C ILE A 16 25.41 -15.05 -4.89
N HIS A 17 26.47 -15.19 -5.68
CA HIS A 17 27.10 -14.08 -6.38
C HIS A 17 27.46 -14.54 -7.79
N GLY A 18 26.97 -13.84 -8.83
CA GLY A 18 27.23 -14.17 -10.24
C GLY A 18 26.91 -15.62 -10.60
N THR A 19 25.84 -16.18 -10.03
CA THR A 19 25.47 -17.60 -10.17
C THR A 19 24.00 -17.78 -10.52
N ASP A 20 23.73 -18.29 -11.72
CA ASP A 20 22.38 -18.65 -12.15
C ASP A 20 21.95 -20.04 -11.68
N TYR A 21 20.64 -20.27 -11.60
CA TYR A 21 20.01 -21.56 -11.29
C TYR A 21 20.48 -22.19 -9.98
N ALA A 22 21.01 -21.39 -9.06
CA ALA A 22 21.40 -21.86 -7.74
C ALA A 22 20.17 -22.40 -6.99
N VAL A 23 20.32 -23.56 -6.35
CA VAL A 23 19.25 -24.16 -5.54
C VAL A 23 19.62 -24.09 -4.06
N VAL A 24 18.86 -23.31 -3.29
CA VAL A 24 18.97 -23.17 -1.84
C VAL A 24 17.66 -23.68 -1.23
N GLN A 25 17.71 -24.86 -0.62
CA GLN A 25 16.49 -25.54 -0.18
C GLN A 25 16.61 -26.22 1.18
N HIS A 26 15.56 -26.20 1.98
CA HIS A 26 15.51 -26.92 3.28
C HIS A 26 16.65 -26.52 4.23
N ASN A 27 17.07 -25.26 4.23
CA ASN A 27 18.09 -24.78 5.14
C ASN A 27 17.47 -23.99 6.30
N VAL A 28 18.18 -23.95 7.42
CA VAL A 28 17.87 -23.09 8.56
C VAL A 28 19.03 -22.11 8.76
N ALA A 29 18.73 -20.82 8.91
CA ALA A 29 19.69 -19.78 9.28
C ALA A 29 19.20 -19.10 10.55
N TYR A 30 19.96 -19.20 11.64
CA TYR A 30 19.62 -18.67 12.95
C TYR A 30 20.71 -17.76 13.49
N ARG A 31 20.40 -16.48 13.74
CA ARG A 31 21.36 -15.52 14.32
C ARG A 31 22.68 -15.41 13.55
N CYS A 32 22.65 -15.57 12.23
CA CYS A 32 23.81 -15.28 11.38
C CYS A 32 24.05 -13.77 11.31
N MET A 33 25.31 -13.36 11.25
CA MET A 33 25.70 -11.96 11.04
C MET A 33 25.46 -11.55 9.57
N GLY A 34 24.90 -10.37 9.35
CA GLY A 34 24.45 -9.90 8.03
C GLY A 34 23.15 -10.54 7.58
N HIS A 35 22.84 -10.44 6.28
CA HIS A 35 21.67 -11.12 5.71
C HIS A 35 21.79 -12.65 5.83
N ASN A 36 20.68 -13.35 6.05
CA ASN A 36 20.72 -14.82 6.11
C ASN A 36 20.92 -15.40 4.69
N TYR A 37 19.96 -15.19 3.79
CA TYR A 37 20.04 -15.59 2.39
C TYR A 37 20.19 -14.34 1.52
N PHE A 38 21.30 -14.25 0.79
CA PHE A 38 21.73 -13.06 0.08
C PHE A 38 22.12 -13.42 -1.36
N THR A 39 21.50 -12.76 -2.33
CA THR A 39 21.89 -12.74 -3.76
C THR A 39 22.47 -11.37 -4.03
N GLU A 40 23.69 -11.20 -4.53
CA GLU A 40 24.45 -9.94 -4.33
C GLU A 40 24.17 -8.84 -5.35
N ASP A 41 24.47 -9.09 -6.63
CA ASP A 41 24.56 -8.03 -7.64
C ASP A 41 23.38 -8.03 -8.62
N GLY A 42 22.52 -9.04 -8.55
CA GLY A 42 21.32 -9.16 -9.38
C GLY A 42 21.60 -9.61 -10.80
N ASP A 43 22.84 -9.99 -11.11
CA ASP A 43 23.17 -10.79 -12.29
C ASP A 43 22.94 -12.30 -12.04
N GLU A 44 22.29 -12.66 -10.93
CA GLU A 44 21.88 -14.04 -10.61
C GLU A 44 20.43 -14.32 -11.01
N ASP A 45 20.25 -15.11 -12.07
CA ASP A 45 18.93 -15.46 -12.58
C ASP A 45 18.44 -16.84 -12.09
N TYR A 46 17.12 -16.97 -11.94
CA TYR A 46 16.43 -18.25 -11.67
C TYR A 46 16.91 -18.99 -10.41
N VAL A 47 17.39 -18.24 -9.41
CA VAL A 47 17.73 -18.82 -8.10
C VAL A 47 16.46 -19.33 -7.42
N LEU A 48 16.50 -20.60 -7.02
CA LEU A 48 15.42 -21.23 -6.24
C LEU A 48 15.74 -21.17 -4.74
N PHE A 49 14.93 -20.41 -4.01
CA PHE A 49 14.80 -20.49 -2.56
C PHE A 49 13.53 -21.25 -2.20
N GLU A 50 13.65 -22.41 -1.59
CA GLU A 50 12.48 -23.18 -1.18
C GLU A 50 12.60 -23.90 0.17
N HIS A 51 11.54 -23.84 0.98
CA HIS A 51 11.52 -24.46 2.32
C HIS A 51 12.66 -24.03 3.24
N ASN A 52 13.18 -22.80 3.09
CA ASN A 52 14.20 -22.26 3.98
C ASN A 52 13.56 -21.50 5.14
N LEU A 53 14.24 -21.53 6.29
CA LEU A 53 13.88 -20.80 7.49
C LEU A 53 14.97 -19.77 7.82
N ALA A 54 14.63 -18.49 7.78
CA ALA A 54 15.48 -17.40 8.22
C ALA A 54 15.00 -16.85 9.57
N VAL A 55 15.88 -16.84 10.57
CA VAL A 55 15.56 -16.42 11.93
C VAL A 55 16.56 -15.40 12.44
N ALA A 56 16.05 -14.24 12.86
CA ALA A 56 16.78 -13.22 13.64
C ALA A 56 18.20 -12.91 13.12
N PRO A 57 18.37 -12.50 11.85
CA PRO A 57 19.67 -12.06 11.34
C PRO A 57 20.20 -10.88 12.18
N VAL A 58 21.53 -10.81 12.36
CA VAL A 58 22.18 -9.87 13.27
C VAL A 58 22.99 -8.85 12.49
N ALA A 59 22.84 -7.57 12.79
CA ALA A 59 23.55 -6.51 12.08
C ALA A 59 25.08 -6.63 12.24
N HIS A 60 25.82 -6.36 11.17
CA HIS A 60 27.28 -6.45 11.18
C HIS A 60 27.93 -5.32 10.36
N ALA A 61 28.71 -4.46 11.04
CA ALA A 61 29.26 -3.24 10.44
C ALA A 61 30.53 -3.44 9.60
N LEU A 62 31.14 -4.63 9.62
CA LEU A 62 32.36 -4.94 8.84
C LEU A 62 32.09 -5.76 7.57
N LEU A 63 30.82 -6.06 7.26
CA LEU A 63 30.43 -6.64 5.97
C LEU A 63 30.10 -5.50 4.98
N LEU A 64 29.18 -5.72 4.03
CA LEU A 64 28.68 -4.64 3.21
C LEU A 64 27.89 -3.66 4.09
N SER A 65 27.81 -2.40 3.67
CA SER A 65 27.05 -1.37 4.39
C SER A 65 25.59 -1.78 4.60
N ASP A 66 25.02 -2.59 3.69
CA ASP A 66 23.63 -3.05 3.76
C ASP A 66 23.37 -4.06 4.90
N ASP A 67 24.41 -4.79 5.34
CA ASP A 67 24.34 -5.74 6.47
C ASP A 67 24.20 -5.08 7.84
N THR A 68 24.25 -3.74 7.90
CA THR A 68 23.86 -2.99 9.09
C THR A 68 22.36 -3.03 9.34
N ASP A 69 21.57 -3.44 8.34
CA ASP A 69 20.12 -3.54 8.40
C ASP A 69 19.64 -4.88 7.78
N PRO A 70 19.99 -6.02 8.39
CA PRO A 70 19.95 -7.30 7.71
C PRO A 70 18.52 -7.84 7.53
N ALA A 71 18.40 -8.76 6.58
CA ALA A 71 17.14 -9.38 6.17
C ALA A 71 17.22 -10.90 6.25
N GLY A 72 16.07 -11.55 6.36
CA GLY A 72 16.00 -13.00 6.22
C GLY A 72 16.35 -13.43 4.81
N PHE A 73 15.70 -12.79 3.84
CA PHE A 73 15.97 -12.93 2.42
C PHE A 73 16.24 -11.54 1.85
N TRP A 74 17.41 -11.37 1.24
CA TRP A 74 17.79 -10.14 0.58
C TRP A 74 17.88 -10.36 -0.92
N LEU A 75 17.32 -9.41 -1.67
CA LEU A 75 17.19 -9.48 -3.11
C LEU A 75 17.59 -8.13 -3.74
N PRO A 76 18.42 -8.14 -4.78
CA PRO A 76 18.81 -6.96 -5.55
C PRO A 76 17.73 -6.55 -6.57
N GLY A 77 16.61 -7.28 -6.61
CA GLY A 77 15.48 -7.02 -7.50
C GLY A 77 14.56 -8.25 -7.62
N PHE A 78 13.84 -8.33 -8.73
CA PHE A 78 13.07 -9.52 -9.09
C PHE A 78 13.94 -10.54 -9.86
N GLY A 79 13.40 -11.70 -10.26
CA GLY A 79 14.15 -12.73 -11.01
C GLY A 79 14.30 -14.10 -10.35
N GLN A 80 13.88 -14.21 -9.10
CA GLN A 80 14.11 -15.39 -8.27
C GLN A 80 12.81 -16.15 -8.00
N TRP A 81 12.93 -17.41 -7.58
CA TRP A 81 11.81 -18.24 -7.17
C TRP A 81 11.85 -18.47 -5.66
N HIS A 82 10.89 -17.87 -4.96
CA HIS A 82 10.72 -18.00 -3.51
C HIS A 82 9.45 -18.78 -3.23
N ARG A 83 9.59 -20.00 -2.71
CA ARG A 83 8.46 -20.89 -2.40
C ARG A 83 8.54 -21.47 -0.99
N HIS A 84 7.45 -21.44 -0.24
CA HIS A 84 7.38 -22.15 1.05
C HIS A 84 8.46 -21.75 2.07
N ASN A 85 9.02 -20.55 1.97
CA ASN A 85 10.02 -20.06 2.91
C ASN A 85 9.37 -19.34 4.08
N LEU A 86 10.05 -19.34 5.23
CA LEU A 86 9.63 -18.64 6.44
C LEU A 86 10.74 -17.70 6.90
N ALA A 87 10.39 -16.43 7.11
CA ALA A 87 11.24 -15.46 7.81
C ALA A 87 10.61 -15.11 9.16
N THR A 88 11.38 -15.14 10.26
CA THR A 88 10.86 -14.78 11.57
C THR A 88 11.83 -13.99 12.44
N ASN A 89 11.30 -13.05 13.21
CA ASN A 89 12.07 -12.14 14.07
C ASN A 89 13.14 -11.33 13.30
N CYS A 90 12.90 -11.08 12.02
CA CYS A 90 13.78 -10.27 11.18
C CYS A 90 13.36 -8.81 11.21
N VAL A 91 14.30 -7.87 11.11
CA VAL A 91 13.93 -6.46 10.85
C VAL A 91 13.17 -6.38 9.52
N ARG A 92 13.65 -7.10 8.49
CA ARG A 92 12.95 -7.35 7.22
C ARG A 92 12.94 -8.84 6.91
N GLY A 93 11.76 -9.41 6.67
CA GLY A 93 11.63 -10.79 6.21
C GLY A 93 12.23 -10.94 4.82
N TRP A 94 11.60 -10.30 3.84
CA TRP A 94 12.16 -10.04 2.51
C TRP A 94 12.53 -8.57 2.39
N ARG A 95 13.77 -8.30 1.99
CA ARG A 95 14.24 -6.95 1.61
C ARG A 95 14.61 -6.97 0.14
N ILE A 96 13.86 -6.21 -0.66
CA ILE A 96 14.12 -6.01 -2.08
C ILE A 96 14.71 -4.62 -2.23
N GLN A 97 15.96 -4.54 -2.67
CA GLN A 97 16.70 -3.30 -2.82
C GLN A 97 17.52 -3.30 -4.10
N VAL A 98 16.99 -2.59 -5.10
CA VAL A 98 17.65 -2.47 -6.40
C VAL A 98 18.82 -1.52 -6.34
N HIS A 99 20.01 -2.00 -6.72
CA HIS A 99 21.21 -1.19 -6.86
C HIS A 99 21.37 -0.63 -8.27
N ALA A 100 21.98 0.56 -8.39
CA ALA A 100 22.35 1.13 -9.68
C ALA A 100 23.42 0.24 -10.34
N GLY A 101 23.10 -0.29 -11.53
CA GLY A 101 23.98 -1.22 -12.25
C GLY A 101 23.74 -2.70 -11.95
N ALA A 102 22.77 -3.05 -11.11
CA ALA A 102 22.37 -4.44 -10.91
C ALA A 102 21.84 -5.05 -12.21
N GLY A 103 22.23 -6.31 -12.48
CA GLY A 103 21.70 -7.11 -13.58
C GLY A 103 20.19 -7.39 -13.46
N ALA A 104 19.59 -7.07 -12.31
CA ALA A 104 18.18 -7.25 -11.96
C ALA A 104 17.23 -6.29 -12.71
N ALA A 105 17.66 -5.84 -13.90
CA ALA A 105 16.82 -5.14 -14.85
C ALA A 105 15.68 -6.06 -15.29
N SER A 106 14.55 -5.91 -14.59
CA SER A 106 13.23 -6.35 -15.04
C SER A 106 13.15 -7.83 -15.42
N THR A 107 13.26 -8.72 -14.44
CA THR A 107 12.86 -10.13 -14.60
C THR A 107 11.66 -10.44 -13.72
N ASP A 108 10.83 -11.38 -14.16
CA ASP A 108 9.66 -11.81 -13.40
C ASP A 108 10.08 -12.61 -12.16
N MET A 109 9.25 -12.61 -11.12
CA MET A 109 9.52 -13.32 -9.86
C MET A 109 8.41 -14.32 -9.57
N THR A 110 8.78 -15.52 -9.12
CA THR A 110 7.82 -16.41 -8.48
C THR A 110 7.86 -16.21 -6.98
N PHE A 111 6.73 -15.79 -6.40
CA PHE A 111 6.57 -15.68 -4.96
C PHE A 111 5.31 -16.44 -4.53
N PHE A 112 5.51 -17.62 -3.95
CA PHE A 112 4.41 -18.55 -3.66
C PHE A 112 4.50 -19.11 -2.24
N ASN A 113 3.41 -18.98 -1.48
CA ASN A 113 3.23 -19.63 -0.18
C ASN A 113 4.38 -19.36 0.81
N ASN A 114 4.86 -18.12 0.87
CA ASN A 114 5.88 -17.70 1.82
C ASN A 114 5.22 -17.10 3.07
N SER A 115 5.95 -17.08 4.19
CA SER A 115 5.45 -16.51 5.44
C SER A 115 6.48 -15.63 6.14
N ALA A 116 6.02 -14.53 6.71
CA ALA A 116 6.80 -13.69 7.63
C ALA A 116 6.13 -13.68 9.00
N HIS A 117 6.91 -13.80 10.08
CA HIS A 117 6.38 -13.80 11.44
C HIS A 117 7.18 -12.93 12.40
N ALA A 118 6.51 -12.02 13.11
CA ALA A 118 7.14 -11.14 14.09
C ALA A 118 8.31 -10.32 13.51
N CYS A 119 8.19 -9.94 12.24
CA CYS A 119 9.17 -9.10 11.55
C CYS A 119 8.83 -7.61 11.71
N GLY A 120 9.83 -6.73 11.60
CA GLY A 120 9.57 -5.30 11.42
C GLY A 120 8.76 -5.06 10.14
N PHE A 121 9.27 -5.56 9.03
CA PHE A 121 8.55 -5.67 7.77
C PHE A 121 8.54 -7.12 7.31
N GLY A 122 7.38 -7.67 6.98
CA GLY A 122 7.32 -9.00 6.36
C GLY A 122 7.94 -8.97 4.96
N TRP A 123 7.45 -8.07 4.12
CA TRP A 123 8.00 -7.73 2.81
C TRP A 123 8.34 -6.24 2.76
N HIS A 124 9.51 -5.89 2.26
CA HIS A 124 9.99 -4.51 2.17
C HIS A 124 10.69 -4.26 0.84
N LEU A 125 10.03 -3.51 -0.05
CA LEU A 125 10.59 -3.08 -1.34
C LEU A 125 10.92 -1.58 -1.30
N LYS A 126 12.20 -1.25 -1.46
CA LYS A 126 12.72 0.13 -1.57
C LYS A 126 14.13 0.11 -2.19
N PRO A 127 14.46 0.93 -3.22
CA PRO A 127 13.66 1.98 -3.88
C PRO A 127 12.50 1.42 -4.75
N PRO A 128 11.68 2.26 -5.44
CA PRO A 128 10.62 1.75 -6.30
C PRO A 128 11.13 0.78 -7.35
N HIS A 129 10.37 -0.29 -7.59
CA HIS A 129 10.72 -1.30 -8.59
C HIS A 129 9.48 -2.12 -8.97
N ALA A 130 9.42 -2.53 -10.23
CA ALA A 130 8.35 -3.37 -10.78
C ALA A 130 8.94 -4.42 -11.73
N PRO A 131 8.35 -5.62 -11.82
CA PRO A 131 8.69 -6.56 -12.87
C PRO A 131 8.28 -6.04 -14.26
N PRO A 132 8.88 -6.58 -15.34
CA PRO A 132 8.60 -6.16 -16.72
C PRO A 132 7.20 -6.54 -17.18
N THR A 133 6.67 -7.64 -16.65
CA THR A 133 5.35 -8.15 -16.98
C THR A 133 4.50 -8.32 -15.73
N MET A 134 3.19 -8.52 -15.92
CA MET A 134 2.26 -8.75 -14.81
C MET A 134 2.60 -10.07 -14.11
N ASN A 135 3.12 -9.98 -12.89
CA ASN A 135 3.37 -11.12 -12.02
C ASN A 135 2.21 -11.33 -11.07
N THR A 136 1.93 -12.57 -10.72
CA THR A 136 1.03 -12.88 -9.61
C THR A 136 1.82 -13.49 -8.46
N PHE A 137 1.77 -12.84 -7.31
CA PHE A 137 2.30 -13.35 -6.06
C PHE A 137 1.16 -13.99 -5.29
N TYR A 138 1.38 -15.21 -4.82
CA TYR A 138 0.31 -16.06 -4.29
C TYR A 138 0.58 -16.46 -2.84
N SER A 139 -0.46 -16.40 -2.00
CA SER A 139 -0.46 -17.01 -0.67
C SER A 139 0.64 -16.52 0.29
N PHE A 140 0.92 -15.22 0.34
CA PHE A 140 1.82 -14.68 1.36
C PHE A 140 1.10 -14.52 2.70
N THR A 141 1.70 -14.99 3.79
CA THR A 141 1.18 -14.74 5.14
C THR A 141 2.16 -13.90 5.96
N ALA A 142 1.77 -12.69 6.35
CA ALA A 142 2.47 -11.95 7.39
C ALA A 142 1.68 -12.06 8.70
N PHE A 143 2.33 -12.56 9.75
CA PHE A 143 1.73 -12.71 11.07
C PHE A 143 2.49 -11.87 12.09
N ARG A 144 1.80 -10.99 12.82
CA ARG A 144 2.38 -10.15 13.88
C ARG A 144 3.60 -9.33 13.46
N CYS A 145 3.70 -8.99 12.17
CA CYS A 145 4.68 -8.03 11.70
C CYS A 145 4.24 -6.61 12.07
N ASN A 146 5.19 -5.67 12.23
CA ASN A 146 4.80 -4.27 12.34
C ASN A 146 4.16 -3.79 11.02
N VAL A 147 4.79 -4.07 9.88
CA VAL A 147 4.15 -3.94 8.56
C VAL A 147 4.21 -5.29 7.85
N GLY A 148 3.08 -5.80 7.37
CA GLY A 148 3.03 -7.07 6.64
C GLY A 148 3.76 -6.95 5.29
N MET A 149 3.35 -5.99 4.47
CA MET A 149 3.92 -5.73 3.16
C MET A 149 4.06 -4.22 2.91
N PHE A 150 5.29 -3.79 2.64
CA PHE A 150 5.62 -2.40 2.35
C PHE A 150 6.17 -2.23 0.94
N TYR A 151 5.61 -1.27 0.22
CA TYR A 151 6.11 -0.79 -1.06
C TYR A 151 6.46 0.69 -0.99
N TYR A 152 7.71 1.04 -1.31
CA TYR A 152 8.04 2.43 -1.60
C TYR A 152 7.50 2.88 -2.96
N GLY A 153 7.35 1.95 -3.92
CA GLY A 153 6.62 2.11 -5.17
C GLY A 153 6.77 0.87 -6.05
N THR A 154 5.71 0.45 -6.74
CA THR A 154 5.73 -0.79 -7.53
C THR A 154 4.68 -0.76 -8.63
N GLY A 155 4.67 -1.80 -9.47
CA GLY A 155 3.56 -2.08 -10.37
C GLY A 155 3.67 -3.44 -11.02
N ASN A 156 2.75 -3.77 -11.93
CA ASN A 156 2.70 -5.06 -12.61
C ASN A 156 2.67 -6.27 -11.65
N ILE A 157 2.03 -6.13 -10.49
CA ILE A 157 1.88 -7.21 -9.52
C ILE A 157 0.40 -7.38 -9.17
N VAL A 158 -0.06 -8.62 -9.22
CA VAL A 158 -1.29 -9.08 -8.61
C VAL A 158 -0.92 -9.84 -7.33
N HIS A 159 -1.48 -9.43 -6.21
CA HIS A 159 -1.42 -10.16 -4.96
C HIS A 159 -2.67 -11.00 -4.79
N GLU A 160 -2.52 -12.31 -4.71
CA GLU A 160 -3.64 -13.24 -4.57
C GLU A 160 -3.51 -14.07 -3.28
N ASP A 161 -4.63 -14.23 -2.56
CA ASP A 161 -4.74 -15.05 -1.34
C ASP A 161 -3.75 -14.64 -0.23
N HIS A 162 -3.45 -13.35 -0.12
CA HIS A 162 -2.55 -12.83 0.91
C HIS A 162 -3.25 -12.69 2.27
N ARG A 163 -2.52 -12.94 3.35
CA ARG A 163 -3.04 -12.91 4.73
C ARG A 163 -2.17 -12.00 5.58
N PHE A 164 -2.79 -10.95 6.11
CA PHE A 164 -2.16 -10.03 7.05
C PHE A 164 -2.86 -10.21 8.40
N VAL A 165 -2.20 -10.93 9.30
CA VAL A 165 -2.78 -11.41 10.55
C VAL A 165 -2.10 -10.74 11.73
N GLU A 166 -2.85 -9.98 12.52
CA GLU A 166 -2.39 -9.20 13.67
C GLU A 166 -1.16 -8.32 13.35
N CYS A 167 -1.03 -7.88 12.09
CA CYS A 167 -0.01 -6.92 11.68
C CYS A 167 -0.45 -5.52 12.07
N ASN A 168 0.45 -4.71 12.65
CA ASN A 168 0.09 -3.33 12.98
C ASN A 168 -0.35 -2.53 11.74
N THR A 169 0.24 -2.82 10.58
CA THR A 169 -0.35 -2.48 9.27
C THR A 169 -0.20 -3.67 8.33
N GLY A 170 -1.27 -4.10 7.66
CA GLY A 170 -1.21 -5.25 6.76
C GLY A 170 -0.42 -4.92 5.49
N HIS A 171 -0.91 -3.96 4.72
CA HIS A 171 -0.24 -3.40 3.56
C HIS A 171 -0.04 -1.89 3.71
N PHE A 172 1.13 -1.40 3.30
CA PHE A 172 1.40 0.02 3.20
C PHE A 172 2.20 0.35 1.93
N GLN A 173 1.61 1.17 1.07
CA GLN A 173 2.29 1.74 -0.08
C GLN A 173 2.53 3.24 0.12
N ASN A 174 3.79 3.66 -0.01
CA ASN A 174 4.20 5.04 0.28
C ASN A 174 4.24 5.96 -0.94
N HIS A 175 4.43 5.45 -2.16
CA HIS A 175 4.47 6.28 -3.36
C HIS A 175 4.10 5.48 -4.62
N LEU A 176 3.57 6.18 -5.60
CA LEU A 176 3.37 5.87 -7.00
C LEU A 176 3.95 7.08 -7.75
N VAL A 177 5.18 6.96 -8.24
CA VAL A 177 5.87 8.07 -8.92
C VAL A 177 5.06 8.46 -10.17
N PRO A 178 4.67 9.74 -10.36
CA PRO A 178 3.81 10.16 -11.49
C PRO A 178 4.38 9.97 -12.91
N ASN A 179 5.65 9.59 -13.05
CA ASN A 179 6.39 9.56 -14.32
C ASN A 179 7.15 8.24 -14.59
N ASP A 180 6.80 7.13 -13.92
CA ASP A 180 7.49 5.85 -14.10
C ASP A 180 6.50 4.65 -14.16
N ILE A 181 7.02 3.46 -14.44
CA ILE A 181 6.44 2.10 -14.68
C ILE A 181 5.25 1.58 -13.83
N HIS A 182 4.51 2.41 -13.11
CA HIS A 182 3.65 2.00 -12.01
C HIS A 182 2.18 1.85 -12.39
N THR A 183 1.76 0.63 -12.76
CA THR A 183 0.37 0.20 -12.58
C THR A 183 0.20 -0.18 -11.10
N PRO A 184 -0.69 0.44 -10.29
CA PRO A 184 -0.85 0.05 -8.89
C PRO A 184 -1.09 -1.46 -8.75
N PRO A 185 -0.57 -2.11 -7.69
CA PRO A 185 -0.77 -3.53 -7.54
C PRO A 185 -2.25 -3.87 -7.32
N PHE A 186 -2.68 -5.00 -7.86
CA PHE A 186 -4.02 -5.53 -7.66
C PHE A 186 -4.03 -6.43 -6.41
N PHE A 187 -5.11 -6.41 -5.63
CA PHE A 187 -5.32 -7.36 -4.55
C PHE A 187 -6.55 -8.20 -4.84
N LEU A 188 -6.37 -9.51 -4.89
CA LEU A 188 -7.40 -10.51 -5.08
C LEU A 188 -7.45 -11.39 -3.82
N ASP A 189 -8.63 -11.49 -3.20
CA ASP A 189 -8.91 -12.39 -2.08
C ASP A 189 -7.93 -12.21 -0.89
N VAL A 190 -7.79 -10.97 -0.40
CA VAL A 190 -6.91 -10.63 0.73
C VAL A 190 -7.63 -10.74 2.08
N TYR A 191 -6.99 -11.36 3.06
CA TYR A 191 -7.51 -11.52 4.42
C TYR A 191 -6.78 -10.61 5.40
N LEU A 192 -7.55 -9.79 6.11
CA LEU A 192 -7.09 -8.85 7.11
C LEU A 192 -7.66 -9.29 8.46
N VAL A 193 -6.80 -9.73 9.38
CA VAL A 193 -7.26 -10.25 10.67
C VAL A 193 -6.73 -9.38 11.79
N GLY A 194 -7.62 -8.63 12.45
CA GLY A 194 -7.28 -7.70 13.52
C GLY A 194 -6.92 -8.39 14.85
N ASN A 195 -7.59 -9.52 15.13
CA ASN A 195 -7.32 -10.34 16.30
C ASN A 195 -7.73 -11.79 16.03
N VAL A 196 -6.86 -12.76 16.34
CA VAL A 196 -7.16 -14.19 16.17
C VAL A 196 -7.87 -14.81 17.38
N GLU A 197 -7.92 -14.09 18.50
CA GLU A 197 -8.53 -14.58 19.73
C GLU A 197 -10.07 -14.63 19.60
N GLN A 198 -10.65 -15.79 19.89
CA GLN A 198 -12.07 -16.07 19.64
C GLN A 198 -13.04 -15.15 20.38
N ASN A 199 -12.70 -14.73 21.60
CA ASN A 199 -13.53 -13.88 22.45
C ASN A 199 -12.99 -12.45 22.53
N ALA A 200 -12.12 -12.05 21.59
CA ALA A 200 -11.66 -10.68 21.53
C ALA A 200 -12.83 -9.72 21.32
N THR A 201 -12.75 -8.58 22.00
CA THR A 201 -13.65 -7.44 21.79
C THR A 201 -12.91 -6.20 21.28
N VAL A 202 -11.58 -6.31 21.12
CA VAL A 202 -10.69 -5.27 20.64
C VAL A 202 -9.67 -5.87 19.68
N THR A 203 -9.23 -5.09 18.70
CA THR A 203 -8.19 -5.50 17.76
C THR A 203 -6.79 -5.37 18.39
N LYS A 204 -5.81 -6.12 17.89
CA LYS A 204 -4.38 -5.94 18.22
C LYS A 204 -3.65 -5.04 17.22
N VAL A 205 -4.36 -4.60 16.18
CA VAL A 205 -3.84 -3.73 15.13
C VAL A 205 -3.97 -2.29 15.58
N ASN A 206 -2.86 -1.54 15.64
CA ASN A 206 -2.87 -0.12 16.02
C ASN A 206 -2.91 0.82 14.81
N SER A 207 -3.20 0.28 13.62
CA SER A 207 -3.42 1.07 12.42
C SER A 207 -4.40 0.39 11.46
N HIS A 208 -4.04 0.13 10.20
CA HIS A 208 -4.97 -0.22 9.14
C HIS A 208 -4.57 -1.55 8.48
N GLY A 209 -5.56 -2.33 8.05
CA GLY A 209 -5.33 -3.54 7.28
C GLY A 209 -4.71 -3.22 5.92
N LEU A 210 -5.36 -2.38 5.13
CA LEU A 210 -4.79 -1.89 3.87
C LEU A 210 -4.69 -0.37 3.88
N ARG A 211 -3.46 0.15 3.75
CA ARG A 211 -3.25 1.55 3.43
C ARG A 211 -3.02 1.69 1.94
N ALA A 212 -3.86 2.51 1.33
CA ALA A 212 -3.73 2.89 -0.07
C ALA A 212 -2.38 3.57 -0.33
N PRO A 213 -1.98 3.65 -1.61
CA PRO A 213 -0.87 4.49 -2.03
C PRO A 213 -1.04 5.94 -1.57
N LYS A 214 0.08 6.67 -1.53
CA LYS A 214 0.10 8.10 -1.25
C LYS A 214 -0.61 8.92 -2.35
N ASP A 215 -0.49 8.47 -3.59
CA ASP A 215 -0.84 9.10 -4.87
C ASP A 215 -1.28 8.06 -5.89
N GLY A 216 -1.86 8.52 -7.00
CA GLY A 216 -2.08 7.71 -8.20
C GLY A 216 -3.50 7.15 -8.29
N ALA A 217 -4.00 7.03 -9.51
CA ALA A 217 -5.29 6.40 -9.78
C ALA A 217 -5.12 4.89 -10.03
N PHE A 218 -6.21 4.13 -9.89
CA PHE A 218 -6.32 2.71 -10.32
C PHE A 218 -5.84 1.63 -9.35
N TRP A 219 -5.83 1.90 -8.04
CA TRP A 219 -5.71 0.81 -7.06
C TRP A 219 -7.01 0.00 -6.98
N PHE A 220 -6.92 -1.32 -7.09
CA PHE A 220 -8.08 -2.22 -7.15
C PHE A 220 -7.94 -3.38 -6.16
N VAL A 221 -8.98 -3.57 -5.35
CA VAL A 221 -9.08 -4.61 -4.34
C VAL A 221 -10.38 -5.37 -4.56
N SER A 222 -10.29 -6.66 -4.86
CA SER A 222 -11.44 -7.54 -5.08
C SER A 222 -11.36 -8.72 -4.11
N GLY A 223 -12.39 -8.95 -3.30
CA GLY A 223 -12.42 -10.10 -2.38
C GLY A 223 -11.76 -9.86 -1.02
N MET A 224 -11.67 -8.61 -0.56
CA MET A 224 -11.12 -8.32 0.77
C MET A 224 -12.02 -8.89 1.88
N THR A 225 -11.45 -9.69 2.79
CA THR A 225 -12.14 -10.14 4.01
C THR A 225 -11.46 -9.57 5.25
N ALA A 226 -12.15 -8.69 5.97
CA ALA A 226 -11.71 -8.11 7.23
C ALA A 226 -12.38 -8.81 8.43
N ILE A 227 -11.58 -9.22 9.40
CA ILE A 227 -12.02 -10.04 10.53
C ILE A 227 -11.52 -9.41 11.83
N ASN A 228 -12.42 -9.17 12.79
CA ASN A 228 -12.10 -8.73 14.15
C ASN A 228 -11.29 -7.41 14.22
N TYR A 229 -11.62 -6.43 13.37
CA TYR A 229 -11.11 -5.06 13.51
C TYR A 229 -11.94 -4.21 14.49
N PHE A 230 -13.17 -4.63 14.79
CA PHE A 230 -14.12 -3.94 15.67
C PHE A 230 -14.31 -2.48 15.26
N ASP A 231 -13.96 -1.53 16.13
CA ASP A 231 -14.08 -0.10 15.92
C ASP A 231 -12.90 0.53 15.16
N GLN A 232 -11.86 -0.25 14.83
CA GLN A 232 -10.71 0.26 14.10
C GLN A 232 -10.93 0.24 12.59
N PRO A 233 -10.54 1.31 11.87
CA PRO A 233 -10.69 1.36 10.43
C PRO A 233 -9.85 0.28 9.72
N VAL A 234 -10.51 -0.50 8.87
CA VAL A 234 -9.85 -1.57 8.09
C VAL A 234 -8.99 -0.98 6.98
N THR A 235 -9.55 -0.07 6.20
CA THR A 235 -8.88 0.54 5.05
C THR A 235 -8.62 2.02 5.31
N PHE A 236 -7.51 2.50 4.79
CA PHE A 236 -7.13 3.89 4.87
C PHE A 236 -6.94 4.42 3.47
N GLY A 237 -7.74 5.44 3.14
CA GLY A 237 -7.66 6.09 1.85
C GLY A 237 -6.35 6.86 1.65
N CYS A 238 -6.26 7.57 0.54
CA CYS A 238 -5.03 8.28 0.21
C CYS A 238 -4.77 9.43 1.16
N PHE A 239 -3.50 9.55 1.52
CA PHE A 239 -3.09 10.26 2.72
C PHE A 239 -2.11 11.39 2.45
N LYS A 240 -1.79 11.69 1.21
CA LYS A 240 -1.20 13.00 0.86
C LYS A 240 -1.80 13.52 -0.44
N ASN A 241 -1.99 12.66 -1.43
CA ASN A 241 -2.42 13.07 -2.76
C ASN A 241 -3.76 12.46 -3.13
N ILE A 242 -4.08 12.71 -4.39
CA ILE A 242 -5.22 12.28 -5.16
C ILE A 242 -5.07 10.81 -5.51
N CYS A 243 -6.16 10.06 -5.30
CA CYS A 243 -6.27 8.72 -5.83
C CYS A 243 -7.72 8.32 -6.06
N THR A 244 -7.89 7.33 -6.93
CA THR A 244 -9.15 6.58 -7.03
C THR A 244 -8.86 5.11 -6.76
N MET A 245 -9.49 4.61 -5.70
CA MET A 245 -9.42 3.24 -5.25
C MET A 245 -10.73 2.55 -5.58
N ARG A 246 -10.67 1.28 -5.93
CA ARG A 246 -11.84 0.49 -6.32
C ARG A 246 -11.93 -0.76 -5.48
N TYR A 247 -13.13 -1.01 -4.96
CA TYR A 247 -13.41 -2.16 -4.14
C TYR A 247 -14.61 -2.92 -4.68
N GLU A 248 -14.52 -4.25 -4.63
CA GLU A 248 -15.63 -5.17 -4.84
C GLU A 248 -15.43 -6.44 -4.00
N ARG A 249 -16.49 -7.22 -3.82
CA ARG A 249 -16.52 -8.48 -3.08
C ARG A 249 -15.94 -8.35 -1.66
N SER A 250 -16.10 -7.19 -1.03
CA SER A 250 -15.60 -6.94 0.33
C SER A 250 -16.50 -7.62 1.37
N LYS A 251 -15.90 -8.13 2.44
CA LYS A 251 -16.60 -8.77 3.56
C LYS A 251 -16.03 -8.31 4.87
N PHE A 252 -16.90 -7.95 5.80
CA PHE A 252 -16.55 -7.50 7.15
C PHE A 252 -17.17 -8.45 8.18
N VAL A 253 -16.34 -9.00 9.06
CA VAL A 253 -16.74 -9.89 10.16
C VAL A 253 -16.23 -9.26 11.46
N ASN A 254 -17.13 -8.94 12.39
CA ASN A 254 -16.80 -8.21 13.63
C ASN A 254 -15.90 -6.99 13.38
N SER A 255 -16.24 -6.21 12.36
CA SER A 255 -15.50 -5.04 11.91
C SER A 255 -16.51 -4.01 11.46
N GLU A 256 -16.64 -2.92 12.21
CA GLU A 256 -17.71 -1.92 12.06
C GLU A 256 -17.24 -0.70 11.28
N VAL A 257 -15.93 -0.40 11.26
CA VAL A 257 -15.37 0.73 10.52
C VAL A 257 -14.57 0.24 9.33
N TYR A 258 -15.10 0.49 8.13
CA TYR A 258 -14.55 -0.04 6.87
C TYR A 258 -13.44 0.84 6.34
N THR A 259 -13.62 2.15 6.41
CA THR A 259 -12.70 3.13 5.82
C THR A 259 -12.42 4.26 6.79
N PHE A 260 -11.23 4.84 6.70
CA PHE A 260 -10.90 6.12 7.30
C PHE A 260 -10.39 7.08 6.24
N SER A 261 -10.91 8.31 6.29
CA SER A 261 -10.41 9.45 5.53
C SER A 261 -9.68 10.42 6.46
N SER A 262 -8.45 10.83 6.12
CA SER A 262 -7.78 11.88 6.88
C SER A 262 -8.37 13.25 6.59
N LEU A 263 -8.56 14.07 7.62
CA LEU A 263 -9.02 15.45 7.49
C LEU A 263 -8.12 16.23 6.52
N GLY A 264 -8.75 16.90 5.55
CA GLY A 264 -8.07 17.74 4.57
C GLY A 264 -7.56 17.04 3.31
N LYS A 265 -7.64 15.71 3.20
CA LYS A 265 -7.06 14.96 2.07
C LYS A 265 -8.11 14.29 1.19
N THR A 266 -7.79 14.11 -0.09
CA THR A 266 -8.78 13.87 -1.15
C THR A 266 -8.51 12.57 -1.92
N GLY A 267 -8.88 11.44 -1.31
CA GLY A 267 -9.00 10.16 -1.99
C GLY A 267 -10.47 9.82 -2.26
N ILE A 268 -10.73 9.15 -3.38
CA ILE A 268 -12.07 8.63 -3.71
C ILE A 268 -12.01 7.11 -3.69
N ILE A 269 -12.95 6.48 -3.00
CA ILE A 269 -13.23 5.05 -3.09
C ILE A 269 -14.48 4.89 -3.96
N HIS A 270 -14.38 4.06 -4.99
CA HIS A 270 -15.51 3.62 -5.81
C HIS A 270 -15.87 2.20 -5.37
N ASP A 271 -17.05 2.08 -4.76
CA ASP A 271 -17.65 0.80 -4.42
C ASP A 271 -18.39 0.24 -5.65
N ILE A 272 -17.79 -0.75 -6.29
CA ILE A 272 -18.28 -1.25 -7.59
C ILE A 272 -19.58 -2.04 -7.41
N ASP A 273 -19.67 -2.84 -6.36
CA ASP A 273 -20.73 -3.83 -6.17
C ASP A 273 -21.61 -3.60 -4.94
N GLY A 274 -21.33 -2.57 -4.15
CA GLY A 274 -22.12 -2.20 -2.98
C GLY A 274 -21.62 -2.84 -1.69
N THR A 275 -20.53 -3.60 -1.72
CA THR A 275 -20.00 -4.29 -0.53
C THR A 275 -19.39 -3.35 0.51
N MET A 276 -19.05 -2.12 0.12
CA MET A 276 -18.51 -1.11 1.05
C MET A 276 -19.61 -0.19 1.59
N THR A 277 -20.64 0.11 0.81
CA THR A 277 -21.60 1.20 1.07
C THR A 277 -23.05 0.74 1.20
N GLY A 278 -23.36 -0.50 0.78
CA GLY A 278 -24.72 -0.99 0.58
C GLY A 278 -25.33 -0.63 -0.79
N HIS A 279 -24.63 0.14 -1.62
CA HIS A 279 -25.13 0.64 -2.91
C HIS A 279 -24.09 0.42 -4.02
N ALA A 280 -24.45 -0.36 -5.04
CA ALA A 280 -23.56 -0.60 -6.16
C ALA A 280 -23.27 0.69 -6.94
N ASN A 281 -22.01 0.87 -7.34
CA ASN A 281 -21.48 2.08 -7.98
C ASN A 281 -21.61 3.37 -7.16
N ALA A 282 -21.70 3.27 -5.83
CA ALA A 282 -21.57 4.42 -4.94
C ALA A 282 -20.10 4.79 -4.71
N PHE A 283 -19.88 5.97 -4.15
CA PHE A 283 -18.56 6.52 -3.87
C PHE A 283 -18.43 6.92 -2.41
N ILE A 284 -17.23 6.77 -1.85
CA ILE A 284 -16.84 7.29 -0.54
C ILE A 284 -15.69 8.27 -0.75
N THR A 285 -15.74 9.42 -0.09
CA THR A 285 -14.64 10.40 -0.07
C THR A 285 -14.52 11.00 1.33
N GLY A 286 -13.45 11.73 1.61
CA GLY A 286 -13.36 12.54 2.82
C GLY A 286 -14.54 13.52 2.91
N PHE A 287 -15.12 13.65 4.11
CA PHE A 287 -16.21 14.59 4.35
C PHE A 287 -15.77 16.02 4.06
N LYS A 288 -16.60 16.72 3.27
CA LYS A 288 -16.50 18.14 2.94
C LYS A 288 -17.92 18.69 2.91
N GLU A 289 -18.16 19.84 3.55
CA GLU A 289 -19.46 20.49 3.57
C GLU A 289 -19.97 20.80 2.16
N TYR A 290 -19.09 21.24 1.25
CA TYR A 290 -19.48 21.50 -0.14
C TYR A 290 -19.91 20.25 -0.93
N LEU A 291 -19.67 19.04 -0.40
CA LEU A 291 -20.12 17.76 -0.97
C LEU A 291 -21.38 17.21 -0.30
N ALA A 292 -21.85 17.81 0.79
CA ALA A 292 -22.93 17.27 1.62
C ALA A 292 -24.34 17.54 1.04
N PHE A 293 -24.55 17.25 -0.25
CA PHE A 293 -25.84 17.39 -0.93
C PHE A 293 -26.84 16.38 -0.36
N PRO A 294 -27.94 16.81 0.32
CA PRO A 294 -28.81 15.90 1.07
C PRO A 294 -29.47 14.79 0.24
N ASP A 295 -29.74 15.07 -1.04
CA ASP A 295 -30.38 14.11 -1.94
C ASP A 295 -29.39 13.14 -2.63
N LEU A 296 -28.08 13.44 -2.54
CA LEU A 296 -27.04 12.70 -3.25
C LEU A 296 -26.07 11.97 -2.32
N CYS A 297 -25.88 12.50 -1.11
CA CYS A 297 -24.82 12.10 -0.19
C CYS A 297 -25.33 11.99 1.26
N TRP A 298 -24.75 11.06 2.02
CA TRP A 298 -25.09 10.82 3.42
C TRP A 298 -23.86 10.41 4.24
N ASN A 299 -23.94 10.64 5.56
CA ASN A 299 -22.95 10.15 6.50
C ASN A 299 -23.26 8.72 6.90
N SER A 300 -22.23 7.89 7.03
CA SER A 300 -22.32 6.52 7.54
C SER A 300 -21.24 6.29 8.59
N SER A 301 -21.60 5.68 9.71
CA SER A 301 -20.66 5.35 10.78
C SER A 301 -19.60 4.33 10.35
N ASN A 302 -19.84 3.57 9.27
CA ASN A 302 -18.86 2.64 8.72
C ASN A 302 -17.68 3.35 8.03
N HIS A 303 -17.81 4.66 7.74
CA HIS A 303 -16.80 5.44 7.02
C HIS A 303 -16.34 6.63 7.87
N ALA A 304 -15.31 6.41 8.69
CA ALA A 304 -14.77 7.42 9.59
C ALA A 304 -14.25 8.64 8.80
N ASN A 305 -14.73 9.83 9.19
CA ASN A 305 -14.47 11.12 8.51
C ASN A 305 -14.82 11.13 7.01
N GLY A 306 -15.66 10.19 6.56
CA GLY A 306 -16.06 10.06 5.17
C GLY A 306 -17.51 10.49 4.95
N ILE A 307 -17.84 10.72 3.68
CA ILE A 307 -19.20 10.87 3.18
C ILE A 307 -19.40 9.87 2.04
N VAL A 308 -20.59 9.27 1.97
CA VAL A 308 -20.99 8.36 0.89
C VAL A 308 -21.92 9.09 -0.06
N CYS A 309 -21.79 8.87 -1.36
CA CYS A 309 -22.65 9.47 -2.38
C CYS A 309 -23.05 8.47 -3.48
N GLY A 310 -24.22 8.68 -4.09
CA GLY A 310 -24.66 7.94 -5.28
C GLY A 310 -25.39 6.63 -4.97
N SER A 311 -26.47 6.70 -4.20
CA SER A 311 -27.27 5.53 -3.79
C SER A 311 -27.97 4.79 -4.95
N ASP A 312 -28.13 5.43 -6.10
CA ASP A 312 -28.73 4.89 -7.33
C ASP A 312 -27.70 4.36 -8.34
N GLY A 313 -26.40 4.51 -8.05
CA GLY A 313 -25.30 4.11 -8.91
C GLY A 313 -25.11 4.94 -10.19
N SER A 314 -25.89 6.01 -10.40
CA SER A 314 -25.81 6.88 -11.59
C SER A 314 -24.79 8.01 -11.42
N LEU A 315 -24.66 8.50 -10.18
CA LEU A 315 -23.74 9.58 -9.79
C LEU A 315 -22.28 9.19 -10.05
N ARG A 316 -21.44 10.16 -10.41
CA ARG A 316 -19.99 9.99 -10.48
C ARG A 316 -19.30 11.04 -9.62
N ILE A 317 -18.44 10.59 -8.73
CA ILE A 317 -17.41 11.45 -8.16
C ILE A 317 -16.17 11.36 -9.06
N ARG A 318 -15.58 12.51 -9.33
CA ARG A 318 -14.33 12.67 -10.03
C ARG A 318 -13.43 13.55 -9.20
N LEU A 319 -12.14 13.45 -9.45
CA LEU A 319 -11.23 14.39 -8.86
C LEU A 319 -10.79 15.41 -9.91
N LEU A 320 -10.99 16.67 -9.59
CA LEU A 320 -10.50 17.82 -10.32
C LEU A 320 -9.13 18.23 -9.77
N GLU A 321 -8.13 18.24 -10.65
CA GLU A 321 -6.79 18.74 -10.34
C GLU A 321 -6.64 20.15 -10.91
N VAL A 322 -6.23 21.08 -10.06
CA VAL A 322 -5.81 22.42 -10.47
C VAL A 322 -4.34 22.56 -10.12
N ASP A 323 -3.47 22.30 -11.10
CA ASP A 323 -2.02 22.27 -10.94
C ASP A 323 -1.34 23.49 -11.57
N LYS A 324 -0.07 23.71 -11.18
CA LYS A 324 0.82 24.72 -11.77
C LYS A 324 0.17 26.10 -11.91
N PRO A 325 -0.41 26.68 -10.84
CA PRO A 325 -1.17 27.91 -10.96
C PRO A 325 -0.28 29.09 -11.39
N ASN A 326 -0.84 29.95 -12.22
CA ASN A 326 -0.25 31.21 -12.68
C ASN A 326 -1.29 32.32 -12.50
N PRO A 327 -0.99 33.44 -11.82
CA PRO A 327 0.33 33.91 -11.39
C PRO A 327 0.90 33.19 -10.15
N TRP A 328 2.21 33.26 -9.94
CA TRP A 328 2.92 32.52 -8.87
C TRP A 328 2.44 32.87 -7.45
N GLN A 329 1.78 34.02 -7.26
CA GLN A 329 1.18 34.43 -5.99
C GLN A 329 0.07 33.49 -5.50
N LEU A 330 -0.45 32.63 -6.37
CA LEU A 330 -1.44 31.60 -6.02
C LEU A 330 -0.80 30.39 -5.32
N VAL A 331 0.52 30.22 -5.41
CA VAL A 331 1.24 29.11 -4.77
C VAL A 331 1.09 29.18 -3.25
N ALA A 332 0.87 28.03 -2.61
CA ALA A 332 0.74 27.91 -1.16
C ALA A 332 -0.44 28.70 -0.56
N THR A 333 -1.48 28.96 -1.37
CA THR A 333 -2.74 29.58 -0.91
C THR A 333 -3.86 28.55 -0.83
N SER A 334 -4.82 28.72 0.08
CA SER A 334 -5.97 27.82 0.14
C SER A 334 -7.00 28.19 -0.93
N LEU A 335 -7.57 27.18 -1.59
CA LEU A 335 -8.67 27.34 -2.53
C LEU A 335 -10.00 27.15 -1.80
N THR A 336 -10.86 28.16 -1.84
CA THR A 336 -12.22 28.06 -1.30
C THR A 336 -13.14 27.45 -2.36
N VAL A 337 -13.81 26.37 -2.01
CA VAL A 337 -14.77 25.66 -2.85
C VAL A 337 -16.16 25.85 -2.27
N VAL A 338 -17.09 26.38 -3.07
CA VAL A 338 -18.46 26.66 -2.64
C VAL A 338 -19.46 25.97 -3.57
N THR A 339 -20.48 25.35 -2.99
CA THR A 339 -21.64 24.80 -3.69
C THR A 339 -22.92 25.23 -2.96
N THR A 340 -24.08 24.76 -3.43
CA THR A 340 -25.34 24.93 -2.68
C THR A 340 -25.42 24.09 -1.41
N ALA A 341 -24.56 23.07 -1.26
CA ALA A 341 -24.50 22.23 -0.06
C ALA A 341 -23.67 22.83 1.07
N GLY A 342 -22.64 23.62 0.74
CA GLY A 342 -21.74 24.20 1.75
C GLY A 342 -20.46 24.76 1.13
N ALA A 343 -19.47 25.01 1.98
CA ALA A 343 -18.17 25.54 1.57
C ALA A 343 -17.02 24.97 2.39
N ASP A 344 -15.87 24.71 1.77
CA ASP A 344 -14.65 24.34 2.47
C ASP A 344 -13.43 25.06 1.88
N GLN A 345 -12.36 25.14 2.66
CA GLN A 345 -11.03 25.46 2.17
C GLN A 345 -10.26 24.17 1.86
N ILE A 346 -9.60 24.17 0.71
CA ILE A 346 -8.70 23.11 0.25
C ILE A 346 -7.28 23.66 0.28
N ASP A 347 -6.41 22.97 1.02
CA ASP A 347 -5.01 23.36 1.16
C ASP A 347 -4.23 23.08 -0.13
N TYR A 348 -3.22 23.91 -0.38
CA TYR A 348 -2.29 23.74 -1.49
C TYR A 348 -1.32 22.59 -1.21
N ASP A 349 -1.18 21.68 -2.16
CA ASP A 349 -0.16 20.64 -2.15
C ASP A 349 1.15 21.19 -2.73
N THR A 350 2.15 21.39 -1.86
CA THR A 350 3.49 21.89 -2.24
C THR A 350 4.48 20.79 -2.61
N GLU A 351 4.19 19.53 -2.29
CA GLU A 351 5.16 18.44 -2.39
C GLU A 351 5.09 17.72 -3.74
N GLU A 352 3.89 17.53 -4.29
CA GLU A 352 3.69 16.43 -5.25
C GLU A 352 3.27 16.90 -6.65
N PHE A 353 2.08 17.48 -6.80
CA PHE A 353 1.61 18.00 -8.09
C PHE A 353 1.57 19.53 -8.15
N TYR A 354 1.89 20.21 -7.04
CA TYR A 354 2.01 21.67 -6.98
C TYR A 354 0.66 22.35 -7.34
N GLY A 355 -0.38 22.12 -6.53
CA GLY A 355 -1.75 22.53 -6.83
C GLY A 355 -2.81 22.16 -5.78
N TRP A 356 -4.09 22.12 -6.19
CA TRP A 356 -5.23 21.64 -5.37
C TRP A 356 -5.92 20.43 -6.00
N GLY A 357 -6.33 19.48 -5.15
CA GLY A 357 -7.11 18.30 -5.56
C GLY A 357 -8.51 18.34 -4.95
N ILE A 358 -9.54 18.38 -5.80
CA ILE A 358 -10.91 18.65 -5.39
C ILE A 358 -11.84 17.52 -5.85
N PRO A 359 -12.41 16.70 -4.95
CA PRO A 359 -13.47 15.79 -5.32
C PRO A 359 -14.71 16.59 -5.76
N VAL A 360 -15.25 16.27 -6.94
CA VAL A 360 -16.41 16.90 -7.54
C VAL A 360 -17.43 15.83 -7.94
N ILE A 361 -18.71 16.18 -7.83
CA ILE A 361 -19.86 15.36 -8.19
C ILE A 361 -20.37 15.86 -9.55
N THR A 362 -20.55 14.94 -10.50
CA THR A 362 -21.14 15.25 -11.81
C THR A 362 -22.55 15.82 -11.67
N GLY A 363 -22.87 16.84 -12.45
CA GLY A 363 -24.14 17.55 -12.47
C GLY A 363 -24.25 18.67 -11.43
N GLN A 364 -23.18 18.98 -10.69
CA GLN A 364 -23.15 20.05 -9.70
C GLN A 364 -22.29 21.24 -10.17
N THR A 365 -22.59 22.42 -9.62
CA THR A 365 -21.86 23.65 -9.90
C THR A 365 -20.98 24.04 -8.70
N TYR A 366 -19.73 24.37 -8.99
CA TYR A 366 -18.70 24.72 -8.04
C TYR A 366 -18.17 26.12 -8.30
N ASP A 367 -18.25 26.98 -7.29
CA ASP A 367 -17.59 28.29 -7.31
C ASP A 367 -16.23 28.16 -6.63
N LEU A 368 -15.16 28.32 -7.41
CA LEU A 368 -13.78 28.18 -6.97
C LEU A 368 -13.17 29.57 -6.79
N LYS A 369 -12.66 29.87 -5.59
CA LYS A 369 -12.18 31.20 -5.20
C LYS A 369 -10.83 31.12 -4.50
N VAL A 370 -9.87 31.91 -4.97
CA VAL A 370 -8.60 32.14 -4.26
C VAL A 370 -8.53 33.61 -3.86
N ASP A 371 -8.23 33.86 -2.59
CA ASP A 371 -8.00 35.21 -2.07
C ASP A 371 -6.49 35.44 -1.96
N VAL A 372 -5.98 36.38 -2.78
CA VAL A 372 -4.62 36.91 -2.62
C VAL A 372 -4.71 38.40 -2.38
N SER A 373 -3.83 38.92 -1.52
CA SER A 373 -3.88 40.25 -0.91
C SER A 373 -4.04 41.45 -1.85
N ASN A 374 -3.96 41.28 -3.17
CA ASN A 374 -4.13 42.33 -4.19
C ASN A 374 -4.87 41.90 -5.48
N SER A 375 -5.50 40.71 -5.52
CA SER A 375 -6.24 40.22 -6.70
C SER A 375 -7.24 39.13 -6.32
N TRP A 376 -8.43 39.15 -6.94
CA TRP A 376 -9.42 38.08 -6.80
C TRP A 376 -9.53 37.35 -8.12
N THR A 377 -9.35 36.03 -8.08
CA THR A 377 -9.65 35.17 -9.23
C THR A 377 -10.73 34.19 -8.81
N SER A 378 -11.86 34.24 -9.50
CA SER A 378 -12.96 33.28 -9.34
C SER A 378 -13.33 32.71 -10.68
N PHE A 379 -13.60 31.42 -10.72
CA PHE A 379 -14.19 30.76 -11.87
C PHE A 379 -15.24 29.76 -11.40
N GLN A 380 -16.25 29.59 -12.23
CA GLN A 380 -17.33 28.66 -11.99
C GLN A 380 -17.12 27.45 -12.86
N LEU A 381 -17.18 26.27 -12.26
CA LEU A 381 -17.09 24.99 -12.95
C LEU A 381 -18.42 24.26 -12.82
N THR A 382 -18.92 23.76 -13.94
CA THR A 382 -19.96 22.73 -13.98
C THR A 382 -19.30 21.46 -14.47
N TYR A 383 -19.35 20.39 -13.67
CA TYR A 383 -18.70 19.12 -13.96
C TYR A 383 -19.71 18.04 -14.34
#